data_AF-A0A1T3CU96-F1
#
_entry.id   AF-A0A1T3CU96-F1
#
_cell.length_a   1.000
_cell.length_b   1.000
_cell.length_c   1.000
_cell.angle_alpha   90.00
_cell.angle_beta   90.00
_cell.angle_gamma   90.00
#
_symmetry.space_group_name_H-M   'P 1'
#
loop_
_entity.id
_entity.type
_entity.pdbx_description
1 polymer ?
#
loop_
_entity_poly.entity_id
_entity_poly.type
_entity_poly.pdbx_seq_one_letter_code
_entity_poly.pdbx_strand_id
1 'polypeptide(L)'
;MCVRHTQENPTPIDIPIHYHSVLYDGTFLANSTSAFRLPPSPEVDEAWEGLGTTSKPLILSKSQAERAGISSDHLKTPSGDFPVLFEFNHHLHCLNLIRKSVYFNYNYYSDPEYPGHHLGKDEETIAKHVTHCIDMLRQVLQCKPDLGVFGQYWVKDPAEGIDGSFVDFNTNHKCIDWEPVREWVHAHQSLEDMVVELREGDKILDIAP
;
A
#
# COMPACT_ATOMS: atom_id res chain seq x y z
N MET A 1 -0.36 13.62 17.59
CA MET A 1 -1.74 13.38 18.07
C MET A 1 -2.53 12.46 17.14
N CYS A 2 -2.32 12.48 15.81
CA CYS A 2 -3.02 11.60 14.84
C CYS A 2 -2.64 10.11 14.88
N VAL A 3 -1.35 9.76 15.00
CA VAL A 3 -0.89 8.35 15.03
C VAL A 3 -1.54 7.55 16.18
N ARG A 4 -1.82 8.20 17.32
CA ARG A 4 -2.52 7.57 18.46
C ARG A 4 -3.97 7.17 18.16
N HIS A 5 -4.59 7.73 17.13
CA HIS A 5 -5.97 7.44 16.76
C HIS A 5 -6.08 6.31 15.72
N THR A 6 -4.98 5.97 15.04
CA THR A 6 -4.96 5.03 13.91
C THR A 6 -3.93 3.90 14.08
N GLN A 7 -3.31 3.78 15.25
CA GLN A 7 -2.40 2.69 15.59
C GLN A 7 -2.93 1.99 16.83
N GLU A 8 -2.82 0.67 16.83
CA GLU A 8 -3.22 -0.15 17.97
C GLU A 8 -2.14 -0.14 19.06
N ASN A 9 -0.88 -0.36 18.66
CA ASN A 9 0.27 -0.38 19.56
C ASN A 9 1.25 0.76 19.28
N PRO A 10 2.03 1.22 20.28
CA PRO A 10 3.15 2.11 20.07
C PRO A 10 4.18 1.55 19.07
N THR A 11 4.61 2.39 18.12
CA THR A 11 5.69 2.03 17.19
C THR A 11 7.04 1.89 17.92
N PRO A 12 7.93 0.97 17.50
CA PRO A 12 9.29 0.88 18.03
C PRO A 12 10.22 2.01 17.55
N ILE A 13 9.78 2.90 16.66
CA ILE A 13 10.56 4.04 16.19
C ILE A 13 10.77 5.06 17.32
N ASP A 14 12.02 5.30 17.69
CA ASP A 14 12.43 6.26 18.74
C ASP A 14 13.26 7.43 18.15
N ILE A 15 12.76 8.00 17.06
CA ILE A 15 13.29 9.23 16.45
C ILE A 15 12.14 10.22 16.23
N PRO A 16 12.42 11.53 16.18
CA PRO A 16 11.40 12.51 15.83
C PRO A 16 10.82 12.27 14.42
N ILE A 17 9.51 12.06 14.34
CA ILE A 17 8.77 12.01 13.08
C ILE A 17 8.22 13.41 12.77
N HIS A 18 8.57 13.93 11.60
CA HIS A 18 8.12 15.24 11.12
C HIS A 18 7.01 15.09 10.06
N TYR A 19 6.02 15.97 10.13
CA TYR A 19 4.93 16.02 9.16
C TYR A 19 5.05 17.26 8.30
N HIS A 20 4.78 17.11 7.01
CA HIS A 20 4.70 18.22 6.07
C HIS A 20 3.52 17.99 5.12
N SER A 21 3.02 19.07 4.54
CA SER A 21 2.02 18.99 3.48
C SER A 21 2.72 18.65 2.17
N VAL A 22 2.19 17.67 1.46
CA VAL A 22 2.63 17.30 0.11
C VAL A 22 1.40 17.28 -0.79
N LEU A 23 1.55 17.83 -2.00
CA LEU A 23 0.58 17.62 -3.07
C LEU A 23 0.93 16.28 -3.73
N TYR A 24 -0.03 15.37 -3.83
CA TYR A 24 0.19 14.13 -4.55
C TYR A 24 0.37 14.41 -6.03
N ASP A 25 1.34 13.74 -6.66
CA ASP A 25 1.46 13.71 -8.11
C ASP A 25 0.38 12.77 -8.65
N GLY A 26 -0.79 13.36 -8.92
CA GLY A 26 -1.98 12.67 -9.42
C GLY A 26 -2.12 12.67 -10.94
N THR A 27 -1.24 13.36 -11.67
CA THR A 27 -1.42 13.64 -13.11
C THR A 27 -1.80 12.37 -13.87
N PHE A 28 -3.00 12.30 -14.43
CA PHE A 28 -3.57 11.01 -14.83
C PHE A 28 -2.98 10.47 -16.15
N LEU A 29 -3.24 11.17 -17.28
CA LEU A 29 -2.93 10.67 -18.63
C LEU A 29 -1.61 11.20 -19.22
N ALA A 30 -1.06 12.28 -18.68
CA ALA A 30 0.19 12.82 -19.18
C ALA A 30 1.38 11.94 -18.79
N ASN A 31 2.46 12.03 -19.57
CA ASN A 31 3.71 11.36 -19.26
C ASN A 31 4.21 11.83 -17.89
N SER A 32 4.38 10.89 -16.97
CA SER A 32 4.86 11.21 -15.62
C SER A 32 6.38 11.32 -15.60
N THR A 33 6.89 12.25 -14.80
CA THR A 33 8.30 12.32 -14.43
C THR A 33 8.63 11.46 -13.20
N SER A 34 7.63 10.81 -12.60
CA SER A 34 7.81 9.90 -11.47
C SER A 34 8.49 8.61 -11.93
N ALA A 35 9.65 8.29 -11.36
CA ALA A 35 10.33 7.02 -11.61
C ALA A 35 9.42 5.81 -11.32
N PHE A 36 8.47 5.94 -10.40
CA PHE A 36 7.54 4.86 -10.02
C PHE A 36 6.49 4.53 -11.08
N ARG A 37 6.34 5.40 -12.09
CA ARG A 37 5.36 5.27 -13.20
C ARG A 37 6.01 4.98 -14.55
N LEU A 38 7.34 4.90 -14.61
CA LEU A 38 8.05 4.56 -15.84
C LEU A 38 7.93 3.07 -16.18
N PRO A 39 8.14 2.69 -17.46
CA PRO A 39 8.20 1.29 -17.86
C PRO A 39 9.25 0.49 -17.07
N PRO A 40 9.07 -0.84 -16.93
CA PRO A 40 10.01 -1.69 -16.19
C PRO A 40 11.45 -1.51 -16.67
N SER A 41 12.34 -1.20 -15.74
CA SER A 41 13.77 -0.98 -15.96
C SER A 41 14.52 -1.10 -14.62
N PRO A 42 15.85 -1.31 -14.64
CA PRO A 42 16.65 -1.35 -13.42
C PRO A 42 16.48 -0.11 -12.53
N GLU A 43 16.38 1.07 -13.13
CA GLU A 43 16.20 2.33 -12.41
C GLU A 43 14.86 2.39 -11.67
N VAL A 44 13.80 1.84 -12.27
CA VAL A 44 12.48 1.72 -11.62
C VAL A 44 12.54 0.73 -10.48
N ASP A 45 13.18 -0.42 -10.69
CA ASP A 45 13.32 -1.43 -9.63
C ASP A 45 14.13 -0.88 -8.45
N GLU A 46 15.23 -0.17 -8.70
CA GLU A 46 16.02 0.51 -7.67
C GLU A 46 15.20 1.57 -6.91
N ALA A 47 14.38 2.36 -7.62
CA ALA A 47 13.50 3.34 -6.98
C ALA A 47 12.52 2.66 -6.01
N TRP A 48 11.90 1.55 -6.40
CA TRP A 48 10.99 0.78 -5.54
C TRP A 48 11.71 0.06 -4.39
N GLU A 49 12.92 -0.46 -4.61
CA GLU A 49 13.76 -1.05 -3.56
C GLU A 49 14.20 0.00 -2.53
N GLY A 50 14.50 1.22 -2.98
CA GLY A 50 14.84 2.36 -2.13
C GLY A 50 13.73 2.78 -1.15
N LEU A 51 12.48 2.37 -1.37
CA LEU A 51 11.38 2.55 -0.42
C LEU A 51 11.42 1.55 0.75
N GLY A 52 12.33 0.59 0.73
CA GLY A 52 12.45 -0.47 1.74
C GLY A 52 11.58 -1.68 1.46
N THR A 53 11.24 -1.96 0.19
CA THR A 53 10.44 -3.16 -0.20
C THR A 53 11.18 -4.48 0.02
N THR A 54 12.48 -4.41 0.31
CA THR A 54 13.40 -5.52 0.58
C THR A 54 14.15 -5.34 1.92
N SER A 55 13.65 -4.46 2.79
CA SER A 55 14.25 -4.21 4.11
C SER A 55 14.35 -5.49 4.94
N LYS A 56 15.48 -5.66 5.61
CA LYS A 56 15.72 -6.80 6.51
C LYS A 56 15.01 -6.61 7.85
N PRO A 57 14.76 -7.70 8.60
CA PRO A 57 14.20 -7.61 9.94
C PRO A 57 15.06 -6.75 10.88
N LEU A 58 14.40 -6.04 11.79
CA LEU A 58 15.01 -5.38 12.93
C LEU A 58 14.98 -6.28 14.16
N ILE A 59 15.84 -5.99 15.13
CA ILE A 59 15.85 -6.69 16.42
C ILE A 59 15.32 -5.75 17.50
N LEU A 60 14.28 -6.18 18.21
CA LEU A 60 13.73 -5.47 19.37
C LEU A 60 14.09 -6.20 20.65
N SER A 61 14.52 -5.45 21.66
CA SER A 61 14.59 -5.99 23.02
C SER A 61 13.20 -6.45 23.48
N LYS A 62 13.16 -7.37 24.46
CA LYS A 62 11.88 -7.82 25.06
C LYS A 62 10.95 -6.67 25.42
N SER A 63 11.47 -5.61 26.07
CA SER A 63 10.65 -4.46 26.46
C SER A 63 10.09 -3.67 25.29
N GLN A 64 10.83 -3.58 24.16
CA GLN A 64 10.37 -2.90 22.95
C GLN A 64 9.32 -3.75 22.24
N ALA A 65 9.54 -5.06 22.14
CA ALA A 65 8.62 -6.01 21.53
C ALA A 65 7.26 -6.01 22.26
N GLU A 66 7.27 -6.11 23.60
CA GLU A 66 6.05 -6.03 24.40
C GLU A 66 5.28 -4.73 24.19
N ARG A 67 5.98 -3.58 24.12
CA ARG A 67 5.34 -2.29 23.82
C ARG A 67 4.78 -2.21 22.40
N ALA A 68 5.42 -2.88 21.44
CA ALA A 68 4.97 -2.94 20.06
C ALA A 68 3.84 -3.95 19.82
N GLY A 69 3.35 -4.63 20.88
CA GLY A 69 2.28 -5.62 20.77
C GLY A 69 2.74 -7.00 20.32
N ILE A 70 4.05 -7.26 20.27
CA ILE A 70 4.60 -8.58 19.94
C ILE A 70 4.41 -9.52 21.12
N SER A 71 3.68 -10.61 20.90
CA SER A 71 3.45 -11.64 21.91
C SER A 71 4.75 -12.35 22.32
N SER A 72 4.81 -12.75 23.59
CA SER A 72 5.99 -13.38 24.20
C SER A 72 6.32 -14.77 23.67
N ASP A 73 5.41 -15.42 22.96
CA ASP A 73 5.56 -16.73 22.31
C ASP A 73 6.07 -16.65 20.86
N HIS A 74 6.20 -15.45 20.29
CA HIS A 74 6.94 -15.26 19.06
C HIS A 74 8.41 -15.70 19.21
N LEU A 75 8.98 -16.06 18.06
CA LEU A 75 10.37 -16.44 17.92
C LEU A 75 11.32 -15.36 18.39
N LYS A 76 12.45 -15.82 18.92
CA LYS A 76 13.51 -14.97 19.47
C LYS A 76 14.84 -15.40 18.90
N THR A 77 15.76 -14.45 18.84
CA THR A 77 17.19 -14.74 18.64
C THR A 77 17.74 -15.53 19.85
N PRO A 78 18.95 -16.12 19.73
CA PRO A 78 19.62 -16.74 20.87
C PRO A 78 19.87 -15.80 22.05
N SER A 79 19.94 -14.47 21.82
CA SER A 79 20.05 -13.45 22.88
C SER A 79 18.72 -13.17 23.59
N GLY A 80 17.60 -13.71 23.10
CA GLY A 80 16.26 -13.48 23.65
C GLY A 80 15.53 -12.26 23.08
N ASP A 81 16.07 -11.65 22.02
CA ASP A 81 15.47 -10.50 21.34
C ASP A 81 14.55 -10.94 20.19
N PHE A 82 13.66 -10.05 19.76
CA PHE A 82 12.62 -10.38 18.78
C PHE A 82 12.99 -9.84 17.39
N PRO A 83 13.13 -10.71 16.37
CA PRO A 83 13.25 -10.28 14.98
C PRO A 83 11.88 -9.87 14.44
N VAL A 84 11.75 -8.61 14.02
CA VAL A 84 10.49 -8.03 13.55
C VAL A 84 10.63 -7.35 12.20
N LEU A 85 9.52 -7.23 11.48
CA LEU A 85 9.42 -6.52 10.19
C LEU A 85 8.37 -5.42 10.31
N PHE A 86 8.60 -4.25 9.71
CA PHE A 86 7.57 -3.21 9.71
C PHE A 86 6.44 -3.51 8.74
N GLU A 87 5.23 -3.13 9.14
CA GLU A 87 4.02 -3.28 8.33
C GLU A 87 4.06 -2.43 7.06
N PHE A 88 4.50 -1.16 7.14
CA PHE A 88 4.63 -0.32 5.94
C PHE A 88 5.60 -0.91 4.90
N ASN A 89 6.68 -1.59 5.33
CA ASN A 89 7.60 -2.25 4.40
C ASN A 89 6.89 -3.37 3.65
N HIS A 90 6.08 -4.17 4.35
CA HIS A 90 5.28 -5.23 3.74
C HIS A 90 4.20 -4.68 2.79
N HIS A 91 3.50 -3.60 3.15
CA HIS A 91 2.52 -2.97 2.26
C HIS A 91 3.15 -2.49 0.95
N LEU A 92 4.32 -1.84 1.01
CA LEU A 92 5.05 -1.40 -0.17
C LEU A 92 5.61 -2.60 -0.97
N HIS A 93 6.08 -3.65 -0.29
CA HIS A 93 6.51 -4.90 -0.91
C HIS A 93 5.37 -5.54 -1.72
N CYS A 94 4.19 -5.70 -1.11
CA CYS A 94 3.00 -6.23 -1.78
C CYS A 94 2.59 -5.37 -2.98
N LEU A 95 2.59 -4.04 -2.84
CA LEU A 95 2.26 -3.15 -3.95
C LEU A 95 3.26 -3.26 -5.11
N ASN A 96 4.56 -3.40 -4.81
CA ASN A 96 5.59 -3.64 -5.82
C ASN A 96 5.43 -5.02 -6.49
N LEU A 97 5.05 -6.05 -5.72
CA LEU A 97 4.74 -7.37 -6.26
C LEU A 97 3.55 -7.32 -7.22
N ILE A 98 2.47 -6.62 -6.85
CA ILE A 98 1.31 -6.38 -7.71
C ILE A 98 1.75 -5.67 -8.99
N ARG A 99 2.53 -4.60 -8.89
CA ARG A 99 3.09 -3.87 -10.05
C ARG A 99 3.81 -4.81 -11.03
N LYS A 100 4.66 -5.70 -10.51
CA LYS A 100 5.41 -6.67 -11.32
C LYS A 100 4.51 -7.78 -11.90
N SER A 101 3.32 -7.98 -11.35
CA SER A 101 2.45 -9.13 -11.59
C SER A 101 1.16 -8.81 -12.37
N VAL A 102 0.87 -7.54 -12.68
CA VAL A 102 -0.33 -7.13 -13.42
C VAL A 102 -0.51 -7.90 -14.74
N TYR A 103 0.59 -8.33 -15.36
CA TYR A 103 0.59 -9.16 -16.58
C TYR A 103 -0.25 -10.43 -16.46
N PHE A 104 -0.33 -11.09 -15.29
CA PHE A 104 -1.01 -12.38 -15.15
C PHE A 104 -2.52 -12.32 -15.43
N ASN A 105 -3.13 -11.15 -15.23
CA ASN A 105 -4.57 -10.96 -15.39
C ASN A 105 -4.92 -10.09 -16.60
N TYR A 106 -3.92 -9.45 -17.22
CA TYR A 106 -4.12 -8.45 -18.25
C TYR A 106 -4.97 -8.95 -19.42
N ASN A 107 -4.59 -10.08 -20.03
CA ASN A 107 -5.27 -10.61 -21.22
C ASN A 107 -6.77 -10.89 -21.01
N TYR A 108 -7.17 -11.28 -19.79
CA TYR A 108 -8.57 -11.59 -19.48
C TYR A 108 -9.40 -10.32 -19.32
N TYR A 109 -8.87 -9.31 -18.60
CA TYR A 109 -9.61 -8.08 -18.33
C TYR A 109 -9.48 -7.03 -19.44
N SER A 110 -8.49 -7.15 -20.33
CA SER A 110 -8.35 -6.29 -21.52
C SER A 110 -9.28 -6.69 -22.66
N ASP A 111 -10.10 -7.74 -22.50
CA ASP A 111 -11.03 -8.21 -23.54
C ASP A 111 -12.12 -7.14 -23.80
N PRO A 112 -12.26 -6.64 -25.05
CA PRO A 112 -13.29 -5.69 -25.46
C PRO A 112 -14.73 -6.11 -25.11
N GLU A 113 -15.01 -7.41 -24.97
CA GLU A 113 -16.33 -7.95 -24.66
C GLU A 113 -16.59 -8.09 -23.14
N TYR A 114 -15.59 -7.83 -22.29
CA TYR A 114 -15.76 -7.95 -20.84
C TYR A 114 -16.69 -6.87 -20.27
N PRO A 115 -17.78 -7.24 -19.58
CA PRO A 115 -18.68 -6.27 -18.96
C PRO A 115 -17.99 -5.56 -17.78
N GLY A 116 -17.76 -4.25 -17.91
CA GLY A 116 -17.03 -3.45 -16.91
C GLY A 116 -15.71 -2.88 -17.43
N HIS A 117 -15.71 -2.33 -18.65
CA HIS A 117 -14.55 -1.69 -19.29
C HIS A 117 -14.04 -0.48 -18.50
N HIS A 118 -13.22 -0.74 -17.48
CA HIS A 118 -12.56 0.29 -16.66
C HIS A 118 -11.08 0.46 -16.98
N LEU A 119 -10.49 -0.46 -17.76
CA LEU A 119 -9.05 -0.45 -18.02
C LEU A 119 -8.66 0.56 -19.11
N GLY A 120 -9.51 0.80 -20.10
CA GLY A 120 -9.22 1.68 -21.22
C GLY A 120 -9.44 0.98 -22.56
N LYS A 121 -9.33 1.73 -23.66
CA LYS A 121 -9.61 1.22 -25.01
C LYS A 121 -8.39 0.61 -25.72
N ASP A 122 -7.20 0.87 -25.19
CA ASP A 122 -5.92 0.50 -25.78
C ASP A 122 -4.86 0.29 -24.68
N GLU A 123 -3.81 -0.46 -25.01
CA GLU A 123 -2.74 -0.85 -24.08
C GLU A 123 -2.01 0.34 -23.45
N GLU A 124 -1.81 1.45 -24.19
CA GLU A 124 -1.14 2.64 -23.66
C GLU A 124 -2.00 3.31 -22.58
N THR A 125 -3.30 3.47 -22.85
CA THR A 125 -4.25 4.01 -21.87
C THR A 125 -4.32 3.12 -20.62
N ILE A 126 -4.35 1.80 -20.79
CA ILE A 126 -4.37 0.85 -19.67
C ILE A 126 -3.10 0.95 -18.84
N ALA A 127 -1.93 0.97 -19.49
CA ALA A 127 -0.65 1.11 -18.81
C ALA A 127 -0.58 2.42 -17.99
N LYS A 128 -1.02 3.55 -18.56
CA LYS A 128 -1.09 4.84 -17.86
C LYS A 128 -2.02 4.79 -16.65
N HIS A 129 -3.21 4.20 -16.80
CA HIS A 129 -4.19 4.07 -15.72
C HIS A 129 -3.66 3.21 -14.58
N VAL A 130 -3.14 2.02 -14.89
CA VAL A 130 -2.61 1.08 -13.90
C VAL A 130 -1.42 1.66 -13.16
N THR A 131 -0.45 2.24 -13.89
CA THR A 131 0.73 2.84 -13.26
C THR A 131 0.37 4.05 -12.40
N HIS A 132 -0.59 4.88 -12.83
CA HIS A 132 -1.16 5.94 -12.01
C HIS A 132 -1.79 5.38 -10.72
N CYS A 133 -2.67 4.38 -10.81
CA CYS A 133 -3.34 3.81 -9.64
C CYS A 133 -2.33 3.23 -8.63
N ILE A 134 -1.33 2.49 -9.12
CA ILE A 134 -0.26 1.95 -8.28
C ILE A 134 0.51 3.09 -7.60
N ASP A 135 0.85 4.15 -8.33
CA ASP A 135 1.58 5.28 -7.77
C ASP A 135 0.75 6.08 -6.76
N MET A 136 -0.55 6.23 -6.98
CA MET A 136 -1.47 6.85 -6.01
C MET A 136 -1.54 6.05 -4.71
N LEU A 137 -1.66 4.73 -4.80
CA LEU A 137 -1.62 3.86 -3.61
C LEU A 137 -0.27 3.94 -2.90
N ARG A 138 0.84 3.95 -3.65
CA ARG A 138 2.19 4.13 -3.10
C ARG A 138 2.32 5.45 -2.33
N GLN A 139 1.76 6.54 -2.86
CA GLN A 139 1.75 7.85 -2.20
C GLN A 139 0.92 7.84 -0.91
N VAL A 140 -0.25 7.18 -0.91
CA VAL A 140 -1.07 7.00 0.30
C VAL A 140 -0.31 6.20 1.36
N LEU A 141 0.30 5.07 0.99
CA LEU A 141 1.06 4.21 1.90
C LEU A 141 2.27 4.93 2.52
N GLN A 142 2.95 5.82 1.80
CA GLN A 142 4.05 6.61 2.37
C GLN A 142 3.57 7.82 3.18
N CYS A 143 2.42 8.39 2.84
CA CYS A 143 1.86 9.53 3.57
C CYS A 143 1.28 9.10 4.93
N LYS A 144 0.71 7.91 5.00
CA LYS A 144 0.14 7.31 6.22
C LYS A 144 0.64 5.87 6.39
N PRO A 145 1.94 5.67 6.65
CA PRO A 145 2.50 4.34 6.80
C PRO A 145 1.99 3.68 8.09
N ASP A 146 1.77 2.38 8.05
CA ASP A 146 1.55 1.60 9.27
C ASP A 146 2.90 1.37 9.96
N LEU A 147 3.05 1.93 11.16
CA LEU A 147 4.29 1.89 11.93
C LEU A 147 4.32 0.74 12.94
N GLY A 148 3.34 -0.17 12.88
CA GLY A 148 3.35 -1.45 13.55
C GLY A 148 4.42 -2.40 13.02
N VAL A 149 4.60 -3.52 13.71
CA VAL A 149 5.58 -4.53 13.33
C VAL A 149 5.01 -5.94 13.45
N PHE A 150 5.46 -6.83 12.58
CA PHE A 150 5.16 -8.26 12.63
C PHE A 150 6.18 -9.03 13.46
N GLY A 151 5.68 -9.99 14.23
CA GLY A 151 6.47 -11.04 14.85
C GLY A 151 6.66 -12.23 13.92
N GLN A 152 7.25 -13.30 14.43
CA GLN A 152 7.45 -14.55 13.68
C GLN A 152 7.13 -15.76 14.56
N TYR A 153 6.51 -16.77 13.97
CA TYR A 153 6.32 -18.08 14.59
C TYR A 153 7.12 -19.15 13.84
N TRP A 154 7.39 -20.27 14.53
CA TRP A 154 7.83 -21.47 13.83
C TRP A 154 6.60 -22.19 13.29
N VAL A 155 6.51 -22.32 11.98
CA VAL A 155 5.41 -23.01 11.31
C VAL A 155 5.90 -24.39 10.87
N LYS A 156 5.07 -25.40 11.17
CA LYS A 156 5.22 -26.77 10.67
C LYS A 156 3.97 -27.15 9.91
N ASP A 157 4.01 -26.99 8.60
CA ASP A 157 2.94 -27.36 7.69
C ASP A 157 3.48 -28.29 6.61
N PRO A 158 3.37 -29.62 6.79
CA PRO A 158 3.82 -30.59 5.80
C PRO A 158 3.06 -30.53 4.47
N ALA A 159 1.81 -30.05 4.44
CA ALA A 159 1.03 -29.97 3.22
C ALA A 159 1.60 -28.90 2.27
N GLU A 160 2.07 -27.80 2.84
CA GLU A 160 2.70 -26.69 2.12
C GLU A 160 4.25 -26.77 2.12
N GLY A 161 4.82 -27.84 2.70
CA GLY A 161 6.28 -28.05 2.76
C GLY A 161 7.03 -27.07 3.66
N ILE A 162 6.37 -26.52 4.68
CA ILE A 162 6.93 -25.51 5.59
C ILE A 162 7.43 -26.19 6.87
N ASP A 163 8.72 -26.02 7.17
CA ASP A 163 9.30 -26.27 8.50
C ASP A 163 10.34 -25.18 8.79
N GLY A 164 9.89 -24.05 9.34
CA GLY A 164 10.74 -22.88 9.48
C GLY A 164 10.07 -21.66 10.10
N SER A 165 10.83 -20.57 10.21
CA SER A 165 10.33 -19.27 10.66
C SER A 165 9.40 -18.67 9.61
N PHE A 166 8.23 -18.20 10.04
CA PHE A 166 7.27 -17.53 9.20
C PHE A 166 6.73 -16.28 9.91
N VAL A 167 6.46 -15.23 9.14
CA VAL A 167 5.94 -13.96 9.66
C VAL A 167 4.49 -14.13 10.10
N ASP A 168 4.15 -13.64 11.28
CA ASP A 168 2.75 -13.54 11.69
C ASP A 168 2.13 -12.27 11.12
N PHE A 169 1.32 -12.43 10.08
CA PHE A 169 0.57 -11.33 9.45
C PHE A 169 -0.76 -11.04 10.16
N ASN A 170 -1.11 -11.76 11.23
CA ASN A 170 -2.36 -11.56 11.96
C ASN A 170 -2.16 -10.61 13.15
N THR A 171 -1.96 -9.33 12.87
CA THR A 171 -1.79 -8.28 13.87
C THR A 171 -3.09 -7.55 14.17
N ASN A 172 -3.21 -6.97 15.37
CA ASN A 172 -4.37 -6.17 15.74
C ASN A 172 -4.21 -4.73 15.23
N HIS A 173 -5.27 -4.17 14.66
CA HIS A 173 -5.31 -2.80 14.14
C HIS A 173 -6.50 -2.01 14.67
N LYS A 174 -6.28 -0.70 14.82
CA LYS A 174 -7.35 0.26 15.07
C LYS A 174 -7.81 0.88 13.76
N CYS A 175 -8.93 0.36 13.25
CA CYS A 175 -9.52 0.81 11.98
C CYS A 175 -10.67 1.79 12.20
N ILE A 176 -10.94 2.61 11.18
CA ILE A 176 -12.23 3.30 11.09
C ILE A 176 -13.34 2.25 10.94
N ASP A 177 -14.50 2.50 11.53
CA ASP A 177 -15.69 1.72 11.23
C ASP A 177 -16.14 1.99 9.79
N TRP A 178 -15.98 1.00 8.93
CA TRP A 178 -16.18 1.15 7.49
C TRP A 178 -17.65 1.21 7.10
N GLU A 179 -18.51 0.49 7.82
CA GLU A 179 -19.91 0.30 7.41
C GLU A 179 -20.68 1.62 7.37
N PRO A 180 -20.66 2.48 8.41
CA PRO A 180 -21.36 3.76 8.36
C PRO A 180 -20.86 4.71 7.27
N VAL A 181 -19.55 4.65 6.94
CA VAL A 181 -18.95 5.44 5.86
C VAL A 181 -19.52 5.00 4.51
N ARG A 182 -19.55 3.68 4.28
CA ARG A 182 -20.08 3.09 3.04
C ARG A 182 -21.58 3.38 2.88
N GLU A 183 -22.37 3.17 3.92
CA GLU A 183 -23.81 3.44 3.91
C GLU A 183 -24.11 4.91 3.64
N TRP A 184 -23.35 5.83 4.26
CA TRP A 184 -23.51 7.25 4.00
C TRP A 184 -23.25 7.58 2.53
N VAL A 185 -22.18 7.05 1.92
CA VAL A 185 -21.92 7.27 0.49
C VAL A 185 -23.07 6.76 -0.37
N HIS A 186 -23.50 5.51 -0.16
CA HIS A 186 -24.61 4.93 -0.94
C HIS A 186 -25.91 5.72 -0.83
N ALA A 187 -26.24 6.22 0.37
CA ALA A 187 -27.45 7.00 0.60
C ALA A 187 -27.43 8.38 -0.07
N HIS A 188 -26.26 8.88 -0.47
CA HIS A 188 -26.07 10.21 -1.05
C HIS A 188 -25.58 10.19 -2.52
N GLN A 189 -25.55 9.02 -3.17
CA GLN A 189 -25.25 8.90 -4.59
C GLN A 189 -26.40 9.46 -5.45
N SER A 190 -26.06 10.06 -6.61
CA SER A 190 -27.08 10.38 -7.60
C SER A 190 -27.66 9.08 -8.17
N LEU A 191 -28.98 9.00 -8.30
CA LEU A 191 -29.67 7.84 -8.87
C LEU A 191 -29.64 7.83 -10.40
N GLU A 192 -29.28 8.97 -11.00
CA GLU A 192 -29.19 9.19 -12.43
C GLU A 192 -27.77 9.60 -12.82
N ASP A 193 -27.41 9.32 -14.07
CA ASP A 193 -26.17 9.81 -14.66
C ASP A 193 -26.17 11.35 -14.67
N MET A 194 -25.15 11.94 -14.06
CA MET A 194 -25.02 13.39 -14.01
C MET A 194 -24.46 13.90 -15.35
N VAL A 195 -25.18 14.83 -15.97
CA VAL A 195 -24.65 15.63 -17.08
C VAL A 195 -24.09 16.93 -16.52
N VAL A 196 -22.80 17.16 -16.73
CA VAL A 196 -22.11 18.41 -16.39
C VAL A 196 -21.75 19.16 -17.66
N GLU A 197 -21.99 20.48 -17.65
CA GLU A 197 -21.71 21.39 -18.75
C GLU A 197 -20.72 22.45 -18.29
N LEU A 198 -19.78 22.84 -19.17
CA LEU A 198 -18.82 23.90 -18.91
C LEU A 198 -19.54 25.25 -18.79
N ARG A 199 -19.32 25.96 -17.69
CA ARG A 199 -19.89 27.28 -17.41
C ARG A 199 -18.83 28.36 -17.49
N GLU A 200 -19.28 29.60 -17.69
CA GLU A 200 -18.41 30.77 -17.63
C GLU A 200 -17.75 30.86 -16.24
N GLY A 201 -16.42 30.99 -16.23
CA GLY A 201 -15.61 31.02 -15.01
C GLY A 201 -15.08 29.67 -14.54
N ASP A 202 -15.54 28.55 -15.13
CA ASP A 202 -14.98 27.23 -14.84
C ASP A 202 -13.53 27.14 -15.32
N LYS A 203 -12.70 26.48 -14.50
CA LYS A 203 -11.29 26.29 -14.81
C LYS A 203 -11.13 25.18 -15.85
N ILE A 204 -10.57 25.52 -17.01
CA ILE A 204 -10.15 24.55 -18.01
C ILE A 204 -8.68 24.19 -17.75
N LEU A 205 -8.38 22.90 -17.77
CA LEU A 205 -7.02 22.37 -17.64
C LEU A 205 -6.62 21.73 -18.97
N ASP A 206 -5.38 21.98 -19.41
CA ASP A 206 -4.84 21.36 -20.62
C ASP A 206 -4.40 19.90 -20.39
N ILE A 207 -4.25 19.51 -19.12
CA ILE A 207 -3.77 18.20 -18.68
C ILE A 207 -4.72 17.66 -17.61
N ALA A 208 -5.07 16.37 -17.73
CA ALA A 208 -5.82 15.65 -16.70
C ALA A 208 -5.01 15.58 -15.40
N PRO A 209 -5.46 16.24 -14.32
CA PRO A 209 -4.73 16.29 -13.06
C PRO A 209 -4.77 14.96 -12.30
#